data_AF-A0A7Z9I907-F1
#
_entry.id   AF-A0A7Z9I907-F1
#
_cell.length_a   1.000
_cell.length_b   1.000
_cell.length_c   1.000
_cell.angle_alpha   90.00
_cell.angle_beta   90.00
_cell.angle_gamma   90.00
#
_symmetry.space_group_name_H-M   'P 1'
#
loop_
_entity.id
_entity.type
_entity.pdbx_description
1 polymer ?
#
loop_
_entity_poly.entity_id
_entity_poly.type
_entity_poly.pdbx_seq_one_letter_code
_entity_poly.pdbx_strand_id
1 'polypeptide(L)'
;MSINTQTSFTAKRQGSILMVVLIVVMVVSLGAYSFSAMMLAHHQTALLSSNHQQTRWLVDSGIDTIRVHLSLTEAERLESGGNYDNPVLFQAVNIIPDPDPAAAGNFTILSPSINSDGYTAGIRYGLENESARLNLNTLILADTFAENGGRNLLMALPGMTEYVADSIMDWVDEDDDTREYGAEYDYYQGLSSPYTPTNGPFNTVEELLLVRGVSPQLLFGADVNRNGMVDAHEQSALSAVQQIADFTATAESAADSMISGSLERGWSSYLTLYSQENNLNINGEPRINFNDEDLTKLHQDLSAVFSVDVANFVILYRQGLPAAGSSDAIPIPAAAYQVDLTVAADQEITQILELIGISLEGPPAEDGEDPIIIQSPWPVAGFGTYIDHLMDNASTNANPTIPGRLNINAAPRTLLEGVPGLNSEAIDRIVQERFTDPTQDTSNYTRHETWLVKNLIVSLEEMKLLQPFITGNGDVYRAQIIGYYEGGKASSRAEVVIDSTTVTPRIRLWRDLSHLGRGYPLEVLGYQYRTGDSSMPSTNLQ
;
A
#
# COMPACT_ATOMS: atom_id res chain seq x y z
N MET A 1 -10.52 19.56 -119.54
CA MET A 1 -9.31 19.21 -118.76
C MET A 1 -8.88 20.47 -118.04
N SER A 2 -9.26 20.61 -116.77
CA SER A 2 -8.30 20.80 -115.65
C SER A 2 -8.11 22.28 -115.31
N ILE A 3 -8.28 22.81 -114.10
CA ILE A 3 -8.41 22.24 -112.75
C ILE A 3 -9.18 23.26 -111.90
N ASN A 4 -10.20 22.79 -111.17
CA ASN A 4 -10.82 23.50 -110.05
C ASN A 4 -9.88 23.36 -108.85
N THR A 5 -9.27 24.45 -108.36
CA THR A 5 -8.49 24.43 -107.12
C THR A 5 -9.30 25.08 -106.01
N GLN A 6 -9.89 24.23 -105.16
CA GLN A 6 -10.44 24.64 -103.88
C GLN A 6 -9.30 25.20 -103.01
N THR A 7 -9.43 26.44 -102.57
CA THR A 7 -8.60 27.03 -101.53
C THR A 7 -9.03 26.45 -100.18
N SER A 8 -8.25 25.52 -99.63
CA SER A 8 -8.44 25.06 -98.26
C SER A 8 -7.85 26.09 -97.29
N PHE A 9 -8.72 26.73 -96.51
CA PHE A 9 -8.29 27.48 -95.34
C PHE A 9 -7.91 26.49 -94.23
N THR A 10 -6.61 26.25 -94.03
CA THR A 10 -6.11 25.59 -92.83
C THR A 10 -6.14 26.59 -91.67
N ALA A 11 -7.20 26.54 -90.86
CA ALA A 11 -7.23 27.22 -89.58
C ALA A 11 -6.07 26.71 -88.71
N LYS A 12 -5.08 27.57 -88.47
CA LYS A 12 -3.96 27.33 -87.54
C LYS A 12 -4.55 27.18 -86.13
N ARG A 13 -4.88 25.95 -85.71
CA ARG A 13 -5.28 25.66 -84.32
C ARG A 13 -4.09 25.99 -83.42
N GLN A 14 -4.23 27.04 -82.62
CA GLN A 14 -3.23 27.44 -81.63
C GLN A 14 -3.08 26.31 -80.60
N GLY A 15 -1.84 25.86 -80.36
CA GLY A 15 -1.50 24.73 -79.48
C GLY A 15 -1.66 25.02 -77.98
N SER A 16 -2.80 25.58 -77.54
CA SER A 16 -3.09 25.88 -76.13
C SER A 16 -3.62 24.67 -75.34
N ILE A 17 -4.19 23.68 -76.02
CA ILE A 17 -4.81 22.50 -75.40
C ILE A 17 -3.79 21.65 -74.62
N LEU A 18 -2.56 21.51 -75.13
CA LEU A 18 -1.51 20.73 -74.46
C LEU A 18 -1.10 21.36 -73.11
N MET A 19 -0.99 22.69 -73.06
CA MET A 19 -0.67 23.43 -71.82
C MET A 19 -1.79 23.25 -70.79
N VAL A 20 -3.05 23.35 -71.20
CA VAL A 20 -4.20 23.13 -70.31
C VAL A 20 -4.22 21.69 -69.79
N VAL A 21 -3.99 20.70 -70.65
CA VAL A 21 -3.93 19.28 -70.23
C VAL A 21 -2.78 19.05 -69.26
N LEU A 22 -1.59 19.62 -69.49
CA LEU A 22 -0.45 19.49 -68.57
C LEU A 22 -0.73 20.13 -67.21
N ILE A 23 -1.37 21.31 -67.17
CA ILE A 23 -1.76 21.96 -65.92
C ILE A 23 -2.81 21.12 -65.19
N VAL A 24 -3.81 20.59 -65.90
CA VAL A 24 -4.84 19.73 -65.29
C VAL A 24 -4.21 18.45 -64.73
N VAL A 25 -3.33 17.79 -65.50
CA VAL A 25 -2.61 16.60 -65.02
C VAL A 25 -1.75 16.94 -63.81
N MET A 26 -1.01 18.06 -63.83
CA MET A 26 -0.20 18.49 -62.70
C MET A 26 -1.06 18.74 -61.44
N VAL A 27 -2.19 19.43 -61.57
CA VAL A 27 -3.11 19.70 -60.45
C VAL A 27 -3.73 18.41 -59.91
N VAL A 28 -4.15 17.49 -60.79
CA VAL A 28 -4.70 16.18 -60.39
C VAL A 28 -3.62 15.32 -59.73
N SER A 29 -2.39 15.31 -60.25
CA SER A 29 -1.27 14.59 -59.65
C SER A 29 -0.89 15.15 -58.28
N LEU A 30 -0.89 16.48 -58.11
CA LEU A 30 -0.66 17.10 -56.81
C LEU A 30 -1.77 16.77 -55.81
N GLY A 31 -3.04 16.81 -56.26
CA GLY A 31 -4.19 16.40 -55.45
C GLY A 31 -4.14 14.93 -55.04
N ALA A 32 -3.77 14.04 -55.97
CA ALA A 32 -3.60 12.61 -55.70
C ALA A 32 -2.45 12.35 -54.71
N TYR A 33 -1.33 13.08 -54.84
CA TYR A 33 -0.22 13.00 -53.91
C TYR A 33 -0.63 13.48 -52.50
N SER A 34 -1.29 14.64 -52.39
CA SER A 34 -1.75 15.15 -51.09
C SER A 34 -2.75 14.22 -50.42
N PHE A 35 -3.67 13.63 -51.21
CA PHE A 35 -4.62 12.65 -50.70
C PHE A 35 -3.92 11.38 -50.20
N SER A 36 -2.96 10.85 -50.97
CA SER A 36 -2.17 9.68 -50.57
C SER A 36 -1.39 9.92 -49.28
N ALA A 37 -0.71 11.07 -49.17
CA ALA A 37 0.02 11.45 -47.96
C ALA A 37 -0.89 11.56 -46.74
N MET A 38 -2.07 12.19 -46.89
CA MET A 38 -3.08 12.30 -45.84
C MET A 38 -3.64 10.93 -45.42
N MET A 39 -3.92 10.05 -46.39
CA MET A 39 -4.41 8.70 -46.12
C MET A 39 -3.39 7.84 -45.39
N LEU A 40 -2.10 7.94 -45.74
CA LEU A 40 -1.03 7.24 -45.02
C LEU A 40 -0.90 7.75 -43.57
N ALA A 41 -0.98 9.07 -43.36
CA ALA A 41 -0.98 9.65 -42.03
C ALA A 41 -2.18 9.16 -41.20
N HIS A 42 -3.40 9.21 -41.75
CA HIS A 42 -4.59 8.69 -41.05
C HIS A 42 -4.51 7.20 -40.74
N HIS A 43 -3.98 6.39 -41.66
CA HIS A 43 -3.78 4.96 -41.42
C HIS A 43 -2.78 4.73 -40.27
N GLN A 44 -1.65 5.46 -40.25
CA GLN A 44 -0.69 5.38 -39.15
C GLN A 44 -1.29 5.83 -37.81
N THR A 45 -2.05 6.93 -37.79
CA THR A 45 -2.74 7.40 -36.59
C THR A 45 -3.77 6.38 -36.10
N ALA A 46 -4.53 5.75 -37.01
CA ALA A 46 -5.49 4.70 -36.64
C ALA A 46 -4.80 3.50 -36.00
N LEU A 47 -3.67 3.06 -36.55
CA LEU A 47 -2.87 1.98 -35.97
C LEU A 47 -2.32 2.35 -34.59
N LEU A 48 -1.74 3.54 -34.43
CA LEU A 48 -1.21 4.00 -33.14
C LEU A 48 -2.32 4.13 -32.08
N SER A 49 -3.48 4.68 -32.45
CA SER A 49 -4.63 4.79 -31.56
C SER A 49 -5.18 3.42 -31.16
N SER A 50 -5.25 2.47 -32.10
CA SER A 50 -5.66 1.09 -31.81
C SER A 50 -4.68 0.41 -30.87
N ASN A 51 -3.38 0.50 -31.15
CA ASN A 51 -2.34 -0.10 -30.31
C ASN A 51 -2.35 0.51 -28.90
N HIS A 52 -2.50 1.83 -28.78
CA HIS A 52 -2.58 2.49 -27.48
C HIS A 52 -3.81 2.00 -26.69
N GLN A 53 -4.98 1.92 -27.31
CA GLN A 53 -6.18 1.38 -26.67
C GLN A 53 -6.02 -0.09 -26.25
N GLN A 54 -5.38 -0.92 -27.08
CA GLN A 54 -5.07 -2.31 -26.73
C GLN A 54 -4.11 -2.39 -25.54
N THR A 55 -3.07 -1.55 -25.48
CA THR A 55 -2.17 -1.54 -24.30
C THR A 55 -2.86 -1.10 -23.02
N ARG A 56 -3.90 -0.25 -23.10
CA ARG A 56 -4.74 0.06 -21.95
C ARG A 56 -5.55 -1.16 -21.48
N TRP A 57 -6.09 -1.94 -22.41
CA TRP A 57 -6.76 -3.20 -22.05
C TRP A 57 -5.81 -4.26 -21.47
N LEU A 58 -4.54 -4.25 -21.88
CA LEU A 58 -3.50 -5.08 -21.25
C LEU A 58 -3.29 -4.66 -19.78
N VAL A 59 -3.27 -3.36 -19.49
CA VAL A 59 -3.24 -2.84 -18.11
C VAL A 59 -4.48 -3.29 -17.33
N ASP A 60 -5.67 -3.13 -17.90
CA ASP A 60 -6.93 -3.56 -17.26
C ASP A 60 -6.93 -5.07 -16.97
N SER A 61 -6.36 -5.88 -17.87
CA SER A 61 -6.17 -7.32 -17.66
C SER A 61 -5.28 -7.63 -16.46
N GLY A 62 -4.18 -6.88 -16.31
CA GLY A 62 -3.31 -7.00 -15.13
C GLY A 62 -4.01 -6.61 -13.83
N ILE A 63 -4.84 -5.56 -13.85
CA ILE A 63 -5.66 -5.16 -12.69
C ILE A 63 -6.60 -6.31 -12.28
N ASP A 64 -7.29 -6.91 -13.24
CA ASP A 64 -8.21 -8.02 -12.95
C ASP A 64 -7.46 -9.29 -12.49
N THR A 65 -6.25 -9.55 -13.00
CA THR A 65 -5.37 -10.62 -12.45
C THR A 65 -5.06 -10.39 -10.97
N ILE A 66 -4.71 -9.16 -10.57
CA ILE A 66 -4.47 -8.83 -9.15
C ILE A 66 -5.75 -9.04 -8.34
N ARG A 67 -6.90 -8.60 -8.84
CA ARG A 67 -8.18 -8.74 -8.12
C ARG A 67 -8.60 -10.20 -7.93
N VAL A 68 -8.37 -11.06 -8.92
CA VAL A 68 -8.61 -12.50 -8.79
C VAL A 68 -7.65 -13.11 -7.76
N HIS A 69 -6.37 -12.78 -7.86
CA HIS A 69 -5.36 -13.27 -6.90
C HIS A 69 -5.66 -12.84 -5.47
N LEU A 70 -6.05 -11.58 -5.27
CA LEU A 70 -6.43 -11.03 -3.95
C LEU A 70 -7.80 -11.49 -3.44
N SER A 71 -8.59 -12.18 -4.26
CA SER A 71 -9.85 -12.81 -3.79
C SER A 71 -9.62 -14.18 -3.14
N LEU A 72 -8.43 -14.76 -3.30
CA LEU A 72 -8.03 -15.99 -2.64
C LEU A 72 -7.74 -15.74 -1.16
N THR A 73 -7.88 -16.79 -0.35
CA THR A 73 -7.47 -16.75 1.07
C THR A 73 -5.97 -16.52 1.21
N GLU A 74 -5.51 -16.05 2.37
CA GLU A 74 -4.08 -15.84 2.62
C GLU A 74 -3.26 -17.12 2.41
N ALA A 75 -3.77 -18.26 2.90
CA ALA A 75 -3.13 -19.56 2.70
C ALA A 75 -2.96 -19.92 1.21
N GLU A 76 -4.03 -19.81 0.41
CA GLU A 76 -3.98 -20.09 -1.04
C GLU A 76 -3.03 -19.14 -1.79
N ARG A 77 -2.98 -17.86 -1.39
CA ARG A 77 -2.03 -16.89 -1.98
C ARG A 77 -0.59 -17.31 -1.72
N LEU A 78 -0.26 -17.73 -0.50
CA LEU A 78 1.09 -18.21 -0.16
C LEU A 78 1.46 -19.47 -0.95
N GLU A 79 0.54 -20.42 -1.10
CA GLU A 79 0.75 -21.63 -1.92
C GLU A 79 1.00 -21.31 -3.41
N SER A 80 0.41 -20.23 -3.91
CA SER A 80 0.59 -19.76 -5.30
C SER A 80 1.84 -18.88 -5.54
N GLY A 81 2.74 -18.77 -4.54
CA GLY A 81 3.97 -17.98 -4.63
C GLY A 81 3.88 -16.57 -4.04
N GLY A 82 2.79 -16.25 -3.36
CA GLY A 82 2.63 -15.01 -2.59
C GLY A 82 2.44 -13.74 -3.43
N ASN A 83 2.37 -12.61 -2.72
CA ASN A 83 2.09 -11.30 -3.29
C ASN A 83 3.35 -10.43 -3.46
N TYR A 84 4.44 -10.79 -2.77
CA TYR A 84 5.61 -9.92 -2.63
C TYR A 84 6.54 -9.97 -3.86
N ASP A 85 7.05 -11.14 -4.23
CA ASP A 85 7.83 -11.27 -5.47
C ASP A 85 7.47 -12.59 -6.16
N ASN A 86 6.54 -12.50 -7.11
CA ASN A 86 6.01 -13.61 -7.87
C ASN A 86 6.10 -13.33 -9.38
N PRO A 87 7.29 -13.47 -9.99
CA PRO A 87 7.49 -13.25 -11.41
C PRO A 87 6.62 -14.17 -12.29
N VAL A 88 6.25 -15.35 -11.80
CA VAL A 88 5.42 -16.31 -12.54
C VAL A 88 4.02 -15.74 -12.80
N LEU A 89 3.45 -15.06 -11.81
CA LEU A 89 2.12 -14.45 -11.92
C LEU A 89 2.16 -13.03 -12.50
N PHE A 90 3.28 -12.32 -12.33
CA PHE A 90 3.32 -10.87 -12.51
C PHE A 90 4.26 -10.39 -13.63
N GLN A 91 5.15 -11.22 -14.19
CA GLN A 91 6.08 -10.80 -15.24
C GLN A 91 5.70 -11.35 -16.62
N ALA A 92 5.66 -10.47 -17.63
CA ALA A 92 5.47 -10.80 -19.03
C ALA A 92 4.28 -11.75 -19.30
N VAL A 93 3.15 -11.47 -18.65
CA VAL A 93 1.93 -12.25 -18.80
C VAL A 93 1.32 -11.92 -20.17
N ASN A 94 1.30 -12.91 -21.05
CA ASN A 94 0.81 -12.74 -22.41
C ASN A 94 -0.72 -12.80 -22.47
N ILE A 95 -1.32 -11.77 -23.08
CA ILE A 95 -2.76 -11.68 -23.33
C ILE A 95 -3.07 -11.71 -24.82
N ILE A 96 -2.21 -11.09 -25.64
CA ILE A 96 -2.32 -11.11 -27.09
C ILE A 96 -1.16 -11.96 -27.63
N PRO A 97 -1.38 -13.26 -27.88
CA PRO A 97 -0.38 -14.10 -28.50
C PRO A 97 -0.28 -13.78 -29.99
N ASP A 98 0.94 -13.58 -30.49
CA ASP A 98 1.21 -13.38 -31.91
C ASP A 98 2.48 -14.14 -32.34
N PRO A 99 2.50 -14.78 -33.53
CA PRO A 99 3.72 -15.39 -34.07
C PRO A 99 4.87 -14.41 -34.31
N ASP A 100 4.58 -13.13 -34.58
CA ASP A 100 5.57 -12.05 -34.54
C ASP A 100 5.75 -11.58 -33.09
N PRO A 101 6.92 -11.82 -32.48
CA PRO A 101 7.19 -11.33 -31.13
C PRO A 101 6.92 -9.83 -31.01
N ALA A 102 7.23 -9.05 -32.05
CA ALA A 102 7.03 -7.61 -32.01
C ALA A 102 5.54 -7.16 -31.98
N ALA A 103 4.61 -8.08 -32.21
CA ALA A 103 3.17 -7.88 -32.13
C ALA A 103 2.52 -8.58 -30.92
N ALA A 104 3.27 -9.37 -30.15
CA ALA A 104 2.80 -9.97 -28.91
C ALA A 104 2.56 -8.89 -27.84
N GLY A 105 1.39 -8.94 -27.19
CA GLY A 105 0.95 -8.00 -26.17
C GLY A 105 0.93 -8.64 -24.79
N ASN A 106 1.70 -8.06 -23.86
CA ASN A 106 1.88 -8.55 -22.50
C ASN A 106 1.51 -7.46 -21.49
N PHE A 107 1.28 -7.87 -20.24
CA PHE A 107 1.38 -6.98 -19.11
C PHE A 107 2.42 -7.47 -18.10
N THR A 108 2.98 -6.52 -17.36
CA THR A 108 3.85 -6.78 -16.22
C THR A 108 3.40 -5.92 -15.04
N ILE A 109 3.32 -6.55 -13.88
CA ILE A 109 3.01 -5.93 -12.59
C ILE A 109 4.30 -5.85 -11.81
N LEU A 110 4.63 -4.67 -11.32
CA LEU A 110 5.88 -4.42 -10.63
C LEU A 110 5.70 -3.43 -9.49
N SER A 111 6.64 -3.52 -8.56
CA SER A 111 6.77 -2.62 -7.44
C SER A 111 8.24 -2.33 -7.17
N PRO A 112 8.58 -1.14 -6.65
CA PRO A 112 9.88 -0.87 -6.08
C PRO A 112 10.30 -1.92 -5.03
N SER A 113 11.56 -2.33 -5.08
CA SER A 113 12.21 -3.06 -4.00
C SER A 113 12.92 -2.04 -3.12
N ILE A 114 12.60 -2.04 -1.82
CA ILE A 114 13.10 -1.07 -0.85
C ILE A 114 13.91 -1.86 0.18
N ASN A 115 15.10 -1.37 0.52
CA ASN A 115 15.84 -1.93 1.64
C ASN A 115 15.23 -1.48 2.98
N SER A 116 15.71 -2.04 4.08
CA SER A 116 15.19 -1.72 5.41
C SER A 116 15.31 -0.24 5.79
N ASP A 117 16.29 0.48 5.23
CA ASP A 117 16.53 1.91 5.51
C ASP A 117 15.73 2.85 4.57
N GLY A 118 14.84 2.32 3.73
CA GLY A 118 13.98 3.12 2.87
C GLY A 118 14.57 3.50 1.50
N TYR A 119 15.78 3.03 1.16
CA TYR A 119 16.40 3.27 -0.14
C TYR A 119 15.93 2.26 -1.19
N THR A 120 15.85 2.71 -2.44
CA THR A 120 15.55 1.81 -3.57
C THR A 120 16.70 0.82 -3.77
N ALA A 121 16.39 -0.47 -3.64
CA ALA A 121 17.29 -1.59 -3.89
C ALA A 121 17.06 -2.24 -5.27
N GLY A 122 16.04 -1.81 -6.01
CA GLY A 122 15.72 -2.29 -7.35
C GLY A 122 14.21 -2.37 -7.58
N ILE A 123 13.79 -3.39 -8.32
CA ILE A 123 12.39 -3.70 -8.61
C ILE A 123 12.12 -5.18 -8.34
N ARG A 124 10.85 -5.46 -8.04
CA ARG A 124 10.31 -6.81 -7.86
C ARG A 124 8.98 -6.94 -8.60
N TYR A 125 8.56 -8.17 -8.87
CA TYR A 125 7.34 -8.45 -9.60
C TYR A 125 6.26 -8.84 -8.59
N GLY A 126 5.51 -7.86 -8.10
CA GLY A 126 4.52 -8.10 -7.06
C GLY A 126 3.91 -6.80 -6.56
N LEU A 127 3.26 -6.90 -5.40
CA LEU A 127 2.44 -5.85 -4.82
C LEU A 127 3.11 -5.25 -3.58
N GLU A 128 2.91 -3.95 -3.34
CA GLU A 128 3.26 -3.26 -2.10
C GLU A 128 2.08 -3.24 -1.15
N ASN A 129 2.31 -3.52 0.13
CA ASN A 129 1.28 -3.39 1.15
C ASN A 129 1.14 -1.92 1.55
N GLU A 130 -0.07 -1.36 1.46
CA GLU A 130 -0.32 0.04 1.87
C GLU A 130 -0.15 0.22 3.39
N SER A 131 -0.34 -0.82 4.21
CA SER A 131 -0.03 -0.76 5.64
C SER A 131 1.48 -0.64 5.92
N ALA A 132 2.37 -0.84 4.94
CA ALA A 132 3.80 -0.51 5.08
C ALA A 132 4.07 1.01 5.07
N ARG A 133 3.03 1.82 4.84
CA ARG A 133 3.06 3.27 4.73
C ARG A 133 2.16 3.86 5.82
N LEU A 134 2.48 5.09 6.23
CA LEU A 134 1.72 5.82 7.23
C LEU A 134 0.43 6.37 6.62
N ASN A 135 -0.70 6.08 7.24
CA ASN A 135 -2.00 6.56 6.78
C ASN A 135 -2.33 7.91 7.38
N LEU A 136 -2.47 8.92 6.52
CA LEU A 136 -2.72 10.30 6.96
C LEU A 136 -4.05 10.44 7.71
N ASN A 137 -5.06 9.70 7.27
CA ASN A 137 -6.41 9.81 7.83
C ASN A 137 -6.57 9.08 9.17
N THR A 138 -5.57 8.31 9.61
CA THR A 138 -5.57 7.63 10.92
C THR A 138 -4.70 8.35 11.95
N LEU A 139 -3.99 9.43 11.57
CA LEU A 139 -3.10 10.17 12.47
C LEU A 139 -3.86 10.81 13.65
N ILE A 140 -5.09 11.28 13.43
CA ILE A 140 -5.91 11.83 14.53
C ILE A 140 -6.24 10.75 15.59
N LEU A 141 -6.38 9.49 15.18
CA LEU A 141 -6.59 8.39 16.13
C LEU A 141 -5.33 8.15 16.97
N ALA A 142 -4.13 8.39 16.42
CA ALA A 142 -2.88 8.22 17.14
C ALA A 142 -2.78 9.14 18.38
N ASP A 143 -3.33 10.36 18.30
CA ASP A 143 -3.37 11.33 19.42
C ASP A 143 -4.26 10.85 20.58
N THR A 144 -5.21 9.94 20.33
CA THR A 144 -6.04 9.36 21.39
C THR A 144 -5.31 8.32 22.24
N PHE A 145 -4.25 7.71 21.67
CA PHE A 145 -3.48 6.64 22.31
C PHE A 145 -2.16 7.13 22.90
N ALA A 146 -1.56 8.17 22.33
CA ALA A 146 -0.33 8.79 22.83
C ALA A 146 -0.38 10.31 22.65
N GLU A 147 0.16 11.04 23.62
CA GLU A 147 0.28 12.50 23.52
C GLU A 147 1.12 12.88 22.29
N ASN A 148 0.54 13.70 21.41
CA ASN A 148 1.13 14.08 20.11
C ASN A 148 1.52 12.87 19.23
N GLY A 149 0.79 11.75 19.33
CA GLY A 149 1.07 10.53 18.58
C GLY A 149 1.12 10.73 17.06
N GLY A 150 0.20 11.50 16.50
CA GLY A 150 0.16 11.81 15.06
C GLY A 150 1.36 12.65 14.61
N ARG A 151 1.72 13.67 15.39
CA ARG A 151 2.93 14.47 15.16
C ARG A 151 4.19 13.62 15.23
N ASN A 152 4.34 12.76 16.24
CA ASN A 152 5.52 11.91 16.40
C ASN A 152 5.72 10.96 15.21
N LEU A 153 4.63 10.38 14.69
CA LEU A 153 4.67 9.54 13.47
C LEU A 153 5.10 10.34 12.23
N LEU A 154 4.61 11.58 12.08
CA LEU A 154 5.01 12.45 10.96
C LEU A 154 6.47 12.90 11.06
N MET A 155 6.95 13.21 12.28
CA MET A 155 8.33 13.66 12.51
C MET A 155 9.39 12.64 12.12
N ALA A 156 9.00 11.37 11.98
CA ALA A 156 9.86 10.32 11.47
C ALA A 156 10.20 10.51 9.97
N LEU A 157 9.34 11.23 9.23
CA LEU A 157 9.56 11.44 7.79
C LEU A 157 10.78 12.33 7.54
N PRO A 158 11.61 12.00 6.55
CA PRO A 158 12.82 12.76 6.27
C PRO A 158 12.44 14.15 5.76
N GLY A 159 13.09 15.19 6.30
CA GLY A 159 12.78 16.59 6.01
C GLY A 159 11.50 17.13 6.65
N MET A 160 10.84 16.36 7.53
CA MET A 160 9.69 16.86 8.30
C MET A 160 10.16 17.85 9.37
N THR A 161 9.32 18.86 9.63
CA THR A 161 9.53 19.81 10.72
C THR A 161 8.26 19.90 11.55
N GLU A 162 8.36 20.34 12.80
CA GLU A 162 7.20 20.48 13.69
C GLU A 162 6.13 21.42 13.10
N TYR A 163 6.55 22.50 12.43
CA TYR A 163 5.66 23.39 11.71
C TYR A 163 4.83 22.67 10.64
N VAL A 164 5.46 21.79 9.87
CA VAL A 164 4.76 21.06 8.80
C VAL A 164 3.91 19.93 9.39
N ALA A 165 4.42 19.21 10.40
CA ALA A 165 3.67 18.16 11.07
C ALA A 165 2.40 18.70 11.73
N ASP A 166 2.49 19.76 12.53
CA ASP A 166 1.32 20.39 13.16
C ASP A 166 0.37 20.97 12.09
N SER A 167 0.88 21.57 11.01
CA SER A 167 0.03 22.05 9.90
C SER A 167 -0.69 20.92 9.15
N ILE A 168 -0.12 19.72 9.08
CA ILE A 168 -0.79 18.53 8.51
C ILE A 168 -1.88 18.04 9.46
N MET A 169 -1.64 18.09 10.78
CA MET A 169 -2.62 17.69 11.78
C MET A 169 -3.81 18.65 11.83
N ASP A 170 -3.58 19.98 11.79
CA ASP A 170 -4.62 21.03 11.68
C ASP A 170 -5.39 20.97 10.35
N TRP A 171 -4.83 20.33 9.31
CA TRP A 171 -5.54 20.18 8.05
C TRP A 171 -6.64 19.09 8.12
N VAL A 172 -6.44 18.10 8.98
CA VAL A 172 -7.23 16.84 8.97
C VAL A 172 -8.22 16.74 10.13
N ASP A 173 -7.99 17.42 11.26
CA ASP A 173 -8.98 17.48 12.33
C ASP A 173 -10.17 18.37 11.98
N GLU A 174 -11.23 18.25 12.78
CA GLU A 174 -12.54 18.84 12.46
C GLU A 174 -12.74 20.23 13.11
N ASP A 175 -11.86 20.62 14.03
CA ASP A 175 -11.96 21.90 14.73
C ASP A 175 -11.20 23.02 13.99
N ASP A 176 -11.14 24.22 14.59
CA ASP A 176 -10.41 25.37 14.07
C ASP A 176 -9.33 25.81 15.11
N ASP A 177 -9.00 24.95 16.07
CA ASP A 177 -8.07 25.25 17.15
C ASP A 177 -6.62 25.00 16.70
N THR A 178 -5.90 26.09 16.41
CA THR A 178 -4.53 26.00 15.89
C THR A 178 -3.57 25.37 16.90
N ARG A 179 -2.86 24.30 16.49
CA ARG A 179 -1.74 23.72 17.26
C ARG A 179 -0.57 24.69 17.41
N GLU A 180 0.37 24.36 18.29
CA GLU A 180 1.51 25.23 18.65
C GLU A 180 2.25 25.82 17.44
N TYR A 181 2.53 25.00 16.43
CA TYR A 181 3.18 25.41 15.18
C TYR A 181 2.30 25.25 13.93
N GLY A 182 1.02 25.01 14.15
CA GLY A 182 0.06 24.66 13.12
C GLY A 182 -0.43 25.82 12.25
N ALA A 183 -1.47 25.56 11.49
CA ALA A 183 -2.10 26.51 10.59
C ALA A 183 -3.53 26.12 10.28
N GLU A 184 -4.46 26.99 10.65
CA GLU A 184 -5.91 26.83 10.47
C GLU A 184 -6.50 27.84 9.48
N TYR A 185 -7.83 27.92 9.45
CA TYR A 185 -8.62 28.86 8.66
C TYR A 185 -8.01 30.27 8.58
N ASP A 186 -7.65 30.88 9.71
CA ASP A 186 -7.12 32.25 9.78
C ASP A 186 -5.81 32.42 8.98
N TYR A 187 -4.94 31.41 9.00
CA TYR A 187 -3.70 31.41 8.21
C TYR A 187 -4.01 31.35 6.72
N TYR A 188 -4.85 30.40 6.29
CA TYR A 188 -5.14 30.17 4.87
C TYR A 188 -5.95 31.31 4.24
N GLN A 189 -6.83 31.96 5.01
CA GLN A 189 -7.52 33.18 4.57
C GLN A 189 -6.60 34.39 4.42
N GLY A 190 -5.48 34.42 5.16
CA GLY A 190 -4.48 35.48 5.09
C GLY A 190 -3.56 35.42 3.86
N LEU A 191 -3.61 34.33 3.07
CA LEU A 191 -2.77 34.16 1.89
C LEU A 191 -3.15 35.10 0.74
N SER A 192 -2.19 35.35 -0.16
CA SER A 192 -2.44 36.18 -1.36
C SER A 192 -3.55 35.62 -2.27
N SER A 193 -3.70 34.30 -2.29
CA SER A 193 -4.83 33.57 -2.87
C SER A 193 -5.48 32.77 -1.74
N PRO A 194 -6.52 33.32 -1.08
CA PRO A 194 -7.18 32.66 0.04
C PRO A 194 -7.87 31.36 -0.38
N TYR A 195 -7.84 30.38 0.51
CA TYR A 195 -8.65 29.16 0.45
C TYR A 195 -8.95 28.68 1.87
N THR A 196 -9.80 27.66 1.98
CA THR A 196 -10.18 27.06 3.26
C THR A 196 -9.46 25.72 3.43
N PRO A 197 -8.98 25.40 4.64
CA PRO A 197 -8.57 24.04 4.96
C PRO A 197 -9.76 23.08 4.83
N THR A 198 -9.46 21.79 4.68
CA THR A 198 -10.48 20.75 4.48
C THR A 198 -11.22 20.42 5.78
N ASN A 199 -10.53 20.52 6.92
CA ASN A 199 -10.98 20.12 8.27
C ASN A 199 -11.64 18.74 8.25
N GLY A 200 -10.88 17.77 7.74
CA GLY A 200 -11.36 16.42 7.50
C GLY A 200 -10.38 15.57 6.69
N PRO A 201 -10.77 14.33 6.36
CA PRO A 201 -9.88 13.36 5.74
C PRO A 201 -9.41 13.83 4.35
N PHE A 202 -8.12 13.59 4.08
CA PHE A 202 -7.51 13.83 2.78
C PHE A 202 -8.18 12.96 1.71
N ASN A 203 -8.43 13.57 0.54
CA ASN A 203 -8.98 12.86 -0.62
C ASN A 203 -7.88 12.34 -1.56
N THR A 204 -6.74 13.02 -1.58
CA THR A 204 -5.55 12.62 -2.34
C THR A 204 -4.29 12.96 -1.55
N VAL A 205 -3.20 12.20 -1.76
CA VAL A 205 -1.91 12.52 -1.14
C VAL A 205 -1.39 13.87 -1.66
N GLU A 206 -1.72 14.25 -2.90
CA GLU A 206 -1.35 15.53 -3.50
C GLU A 206 -2.01 16.76 -2.87
N GLU A 207 -3.09 16.58 -2.12
CA GLU A 207 -3.73 17.65 -1.35
C GLU A 207 -2.78 18.24 -0.28
N LEU A 208 -1.76 17.48 0.15
CA LEU A 208 -0.67 17.98 1.00
C LEU A 208 0.02 19.22 0.43
N LEU A 209 0.01 19.44 -0.90
CA LEU A 209 0.59 20.66 -1.49
C LEU A 209 -0.17 21.95 -1.13
N LEU A 210 -1.38 21.83 -0.58
CA LEU A 210 -2.15 22.95 -0.02
C LEU A 210 -1.79 23.21 1.45
N VAL A 211 -1.15 22.25 2.12
CA VAL A 211 -0.75 22.41 3.52
C VAL A 211 0.46 23.33 3.61
N ARG A 212 0.47 24.18 4.64
CA ARG A 212 1.57 25.09 4.92
C ARG A 212 2.92 24.35 4.99
N GLY A 213 3.89 24.83 4.23
CA GLY A 213 5.29 24.36 4.28
C GLY A 213 5.58 23.09 3.48
N VAL A 214 4.57 22.46 2.86
CA VAL A 214 4.78 21.33 1.96
C VAL A 214 5.22 21.84 0.58
N SER A 215 6.25 21.22 0.02
CA SER A 215 6.75 21.51 -1.32
C SER A 215 6.65 20.29 -2.25
N PRO A 216 6.58 20.47 -3.58
CA PRO A 216 6.62 19.37 -4.52
C PRO A 216 7.86 18.48 -4.36
N GLN A 217 9.00 19.07 -3.96
CA GLN A 217 10.25 18.35 -3.74
C GLN A 217 10.17 17.42 -2.52
N LEU A 218 9.53 17.86 -1.43
CA LEU A 218 9.29 17.01 -0.26
C LEU A 218 8.29 15.88 -0.59
N LEU A 219 7.23 16.22 -1.33
CA LEU A 219 6.15 15.27 -1.60
C LEU A 219 6.53 14.20 -2.63
N PHE A 220 7.08 14.60 -3.79
CA PHE A 220 7.37 13.70 -4.91
C PHE A 220 8.84 13.25 -4.96
N GLY A 221 9.73 13.96 -4.27
CA GLY A 221 11.16 13.66 -4.32
C GLY A 221 11.78 13.95 -5.69
N ALA A 222 12.78 13.15 -6.03
CA ALA A 222 13.59 13.24 -7.24
C ALA A 222 13.06 12.36 -8.38
N ASP A 223 12.32 11.29 -8.08
CA ASP A 223 11.71 10.38 -9.05
C ASP A 223 10.49 11.05 -9.72
N VAL A 224 10.76 11.82 -10.78
CA VAL A 224 9.76 12.60 -11.51
C VAL A 224 8.85 11.70 -12.33
N ASN A 225 9.41 10.63 -12.90
CA ASN A 225 8.67 9.72 -13.76
C ASN A 225 7.91 8.63 -12.97
N ARG A 226 8.08 8.59 -11.64
CA ARG A 226 7.42 7.70 -10.69
C ARG A 226 7.67 6.22 -11.01
N ASN A 227 8.87 5.83 -11.40
CA ASN A 227 9.23 4.42 -11.63
C ASN A 227 9.95 3.78 -10.42
N GLY A 228 10.06 4.52 -9.31
CA GLY A 228 10.71 4.09 -8.09
C GLY A 228 12.23 4.10 -8.13
N MET A 229 12.84 4.51 -9.26
CA MET A 229 14.28 4.63 -9.45
C MET A 229 14.62 6.10 -9.76
N VAL A 230 15.84 6.52 -9.42
CA VAL A 230 16.35 7.82 -9.85
C VAL A 230 17.22 7.60 -11.08
N ASP A 231 16.76 8.10 -12.21
CA ASP A 231 17.45 7.98 -13.49
C ASP A 231 18.45 9.12 -13.71
N ALA A 232 19.37 8.95 -14.69
CA ALA A 232 20.37 9.97 -15.01
C ALA A 232 19.78 11.35 -15.37
N HIS A 233 18.54 11.38 -15.90
CA HIS A 233 17.85 12.63 -16.22
C HIS A 233 17.22 13.32 -14.99
N GLU A 234 17.11 12.62 -13.87
CA GLU A 234 16.53 13.08 -12.59
C GLU A 234 17.61 13.50 -11.58
N GLN A 235 18.89 13.36 -11.94
CA GLN A 235 20.02 13.75 -11.07
C GLN A 235 19.96 15.21 -10.60
N SER A 236 19.41 16.10 -11.43
CA SER A 236 19.20 17.50 -11.07
C SER A 236 18.12 17.68 -10.00
N ALA A 237 17.04 16.91 -10.06
CA ALA A 237 15.99 16.89 -9.05
C ALA A 237 16.52 16.29 -7.74
N LEU A 238 17.34 15.23 -7.83
CA LEU A 238 18.02 14.64 -6.68
C LEU A 238 18.88 15.66 -5.92
N SER A 239 19.66 16.46 -6.64
CA SER A 239 20.50 17.50 -6.03
C SER A 239 19.67 18.57 -5.32
N ALA A 240 18.50 18.94 -5.87
CA ALA A 240 17.60 19.89 -5.24
C ALA A 240 16.97 19.33 -3.96
N VAL A 241 16.57 18.06 -3.97
CA VAL A 241 16.02 17.36 -2.81
C VAL A 241 17.06 17.23 -1.69
N GLN A 242 18.31 16.88 -2.04
CA GLN A 242 19.41 16.77 -1.08
C GLN A 242 19.68 18.11 -0.37
N GLN A 243 19.66 19.23 -1.10
CA GLN A 243 19.84 20.56 -0.49
C GLN A 243 18.73 20.91 0.51
N ILE A 244 17.49 20.46 0.27
CA ILE A 244 16.38 20.68 1.19
C ILE A 244 16.57 19.83 2.46
N ALA A 245 16.94 18.56 2.29
CA ALA A 245 17.22 17.65 3.40
C ALA A 245 18.32 18.20 4.33
N ASP A 246 19.41 18.70 3.73
CA ASP A 246 20.54 19.31 4.45
C ASP A 246 20.14 20.59 5.21
N PHE A 247 19.18 21.36 4.70
CA PHE A 247 18.72 22.60 5.34
C PHE A 247 17.78 22.33 6.53
N THR A 248 17.00 21.25 6.48
CA THR A 248 16.13 20.82 7.59
C THR A 248 16.90 20.15 8.73
N ALA A 249 18.12 19.67 8.47
CA ALA A 249 19.02 19.14 9.50
C ALA A 249 19.70 20.31 10.25
N THR A 250 19.13 20.75 11.38
CA THR A 250 19.79 21.74 12.23
C THR A 250 21.09 21.20 12.85
N ALA A 251 22.08 22.07 13.10
CA ALA A 251 23.39 21.66 13.63
C ALA A 251 23.35 21.01 15.03
N GLU A 252 22.27 21.20 15.80
CA GLU A 252 22.06 20.53 17.09
C GLU A 252 21.45 19.12 16.93
N SER A 253 20.72 18.87 15.84
CA SER A 253 20.18 17.56 15.49
C SER A 253 21.17 16.70 14.69
N ALA A 254 22.23 17.25 14.12
CA ALA A 254 23.20 16.48 13.32
C ALA A 254 23.97 15.38 14.09
N ALA A 255 23.99 15.43 15.43
CA ALA A 255 24.64 14.42 16.27
C ALA A 255 23.70 13.27 16.71
N ASP A 256 22.38 13.46 16.63
CA ASP A 256 21.36 12.53 17.16
C ASP A 256 20.25 12.18 16.14
N SER A 257 20.11 12.98 15.08
CA SER A 257 19.20 12.78 13.95
C SER A 257 19.94 12.07 12.82
N MET A 258 20.23 10.79 13.04
CA MET A 258 20.30 9.85 11.94
C MET A 258 18.87 9.43 11.59
N ILE A 259 18.02 10.36 11.12
CA ILE A 259 16.75 9.95 10.49
C ILE A 259 17.15 9.10 9.30
N SER A 260 17.02 7.79 9.47
CA SER A 260 17.23 6.83 8.40
C SER A 260 16.11 7.06 7.39
N GLY A 261 16.41 7.17 6.10
CA GLY A 261 15.37 7.39 5.09
C GLY A 261 15.84 8.18 3.88
N SER A 262 15.22 7.91 2.74
CA SER A 262 15.49 8.58 1.47
C SER A 262 14.34 9.48 1.06
N LEU A 263 14.63 10.75 0.75
CA LEU A 263 13.69 11.66 0.09
C LEU A 263 13.67 11.48 -1.45
N GLU A 264 14.40 10.52 -2.01
CA GLU A 264 14.48 10.30 -3.47
C GLU A 264 13.12 10.06 -4.11
N ARG A 265 12.19 9.38 -3.42
CA ARG A 265 10.81 9.15 -3.89
C ARG A 265 9.77 10.05 -3.19
N GLY A 266 10.25 10.95 -2.34
CA GLY A 266 9.44 11.87 -1.53
C GLY A 266 8.51 11.17 -0.53
N TRP A 267 7.76 11.99 0.21
CA TRP A 267 6.77 11.54 1.19
C TRP A 267 5.66 10.68 0.58
N SER A 268 5.37 10.83 -0.71
CA SER A 268 4.38 9.98 -1.41
C SER A 268 4.71 8.48 -1.40
N SER A 269 5.97 8.12 -1.13
CA SER A 269 6.40 6.73 -0.94
C SER A 269 6.20 6.19 0.48
N TYR A 270 6.08 7.09 1.47
CA TYR A 270 5.88 6.74 2.89
C TYR A 270 4.43 6.94 3.35
N LEU A 271 3.64 7.70 2.59
CA LEU A 271 2.28 8.08 2.96
C LEU A 271 1.22 7.33 2.13
N THR A 272 0.07 7.10 2.75
CA THR A 272 -1.12 6.53 2.12
C THR A 272 -2.41 7.11 2.69
N LEU A 273 -3.52 6.84 2.01
CA LEU A 273 -4.87 7.13 2.48
C LEU A 273 -5.70 5.85 2.68
N TYR A 274 -5.18 4.69 2.27
CA TYR A 274 -5.98 3.50 2.00
C TYR A 274 -5.57 2.27 2.81
N SER A 275 -4.64 2.36 3.76
CA SER A 275 -4.25 1.18 4.54
C SER A 275 -5.42 0.66 5.39
N GLN A 276 -5.57 -0.66 5.41
CA GLN A 276 -6.64 -1.36 6.13
C GLN A 276 -6.27 -2.84 6.32
N GLU A 277 -6.84 -3.46 7.34
CA GLU A 277 -6.67 -4.88 7.64
C GLU A 277 -8.04 -5.57 7.67
N ASN A 278 -8.08 -6.83 7.25
CA ASN A 278 -9.22 -7.72 7.42
C ASN A 278 -9.30 -8.23 8.86
N ASN A 279 -10.50 -8.24 9.42
CA ASN A 279 -10.76 -8.90 10.70
C ASN A 279 -11.11 -10.39 10.50
N LEU A 280 -10.24 -11.10 9.78
CA LEU A 280 -10.37 -12.51 9.45
C LEU A 280 -9.18 -13.30 10.00
N ASN A 281 -9.41 -14.59 10.20
CA ASN A 281 -8.34 -15.56 10.46
C ASN A 281 -7.63 -15.95 9.14
N ILE A 282 -6.58 -16.77 9.22
CA ILE A 282 -5.80 -17.18 8.04
C ILE A 282 -6.61 -17.93 6.98
N ASN A 283 -7.71 -18.57 7.39
CA ASN A 283 -8.63 -19.32 6.52
C ASN A 283 -9.72 -18.42 5.89
N GLY A 284 -9.78 -17.14 6.25
CA GLY A 284 -10.78 -16.19 5.75
C GLY A 284 -12.11 -16.20 6.54
N GLU A 285 -12.14 -16.76 7.75
CA GLU A 285 -13.31 -16.76 8.63
C GLU A 285 -13.26 -15.55 9.59
N PRO A 286 -14.41 -14.95 9.95
CA PRO A 286 -14.45 -13.84 10.92
C PRO A 286 -13.88 -14.25 12.29
N ARG A 287 -13.09 -13.36 12.89
CA ARG A 287 -12.63 -13.56 14.27
C ARG A 287 -13.78 -13.46 15.26
N ILE A 288 -13.69 -14.21 16.35
CA ILE A 288 -14.67 -14.20 17.43
C ILE A 288 -14.54 -12.87 18.19
N ASN A 289 -15.62 -12.09 18.23
CA ASN A 289 -15.68 -10.86 19.01
C ASN A 289 -15.89 -11.19 20.49
N PHE A 290 -14.88 -10.94 21.32
CA PHE A 290 -14.94 -11.19 22.77
C PHE A 290 -15.94 -10.28 23.49
N ASN A 291 -16.37 -9.20 22.84
CA ASN A 291 -17.39 -8.28 23.33
C ASN A 291 -18.79 -8.53 22.72
N ASP A 292 -19.10 -9.74 22.24
CA ASP A 292 -20.47 -10.07 21.83
C ASP A 292 -21.45 -9.84 23.00
N GLU A 293 -22.64 -9.31 22.67
CA GLU A 293 -23.70 -9.00 23.65
C GLU A 293 -24.38 -10.29 24.15
N ASP A 294 -24.46 -11.31 23.29
CA ASP A 294 -25.03 -12.61 23.66
C ASP A 294 -23.96 -13.52 24.25
N LEU A 295 -23.88 -13.56 25.60
CA LEU A 295 -22.92 -14.39 26.32
C LEU A 295 -23.12 -15.90 26.09
N THR A 296 -24.35 -16.33 25.77
CA THR A 296 -24.61 -17.75 25.48
C THR A 296 -24.03 -18.13 24.12
N LYS A 297 -24.23 -17.27 23.12
CA LYS A 297 -23.61 -17.42 21.80
C LYS A 297 -22.09 -17.32 21.90
N LEU A 298 -21.57 -16.32 22.62
CA LEU A 298 -20.13 -16.14 22.84
C LEU A 298 -19.49 -17.39 23.46
N HIS A 299 -20.14 -17.99 24.47
CA HIS A 299 -19.66 -19.24 25.08
C HIS A 299 -19.55 -20.38 24.08
N GLN A 300 -20.56 -20.53 23.21
CA GLN A 300 -20.60 -21.57 22.18
C GLN A 300 -19.52 -21.35 21.12
N ASP A 301 -19.39 -20.13 20.62
CA ASP A 301 -18.40 -19.75 19.60
C ASP A 301 -16.97 -19.95 20.14
N LEU A 302 -16.70 -19.49 21.37
CA LEU A 302 -15.40 -19.69 22.03
C LEU A 302 -15.11 -21.16 22.29
N SER A 303 -16.08 -21.95 22.72
CA SER A 303 -15.88 -23.38 22.99
C SER A 303 -15.71 -24.22 21.72
N ALA A 304 -16.09 -23.69 20.55
CA ALA A 304 -15.90 -24.36 19.27
C ALA A 304 -14.45 -24.25 18.77
N VAL A 305 -13.77 -23.14 19.07
CA VAL A 305 -12.41 -22.85 18.60
C VAL A 305 -11.36 -23.03 19.71
N PHE A 306 -11.70 -22.69 20.94
CA PHE A 306 -10.83 -22.75 22.12
C PHE A 306 -11.32 -23.78 23.16
N SER A 307 -10.65 -23.85 24.31
CA SER A 307 -11.08 -24.69 25.42
C SER A 307 -12.24 -24.05 26.20
N VAL A 308 -13.00 -24.88 26.93
CA VAL A 308 -14.05 -24.41 27.85
C VAL A 308 -13.49 -23.47 28.93
N ASP A 309 -12.22 -23.65 29.29
CA ASP A 309 -11.49 -22.78 30.21
C ASP A 309 -11.41 -21.35 29.68
N VAL A 310 -11.10 -21.18 28.38
CA VAL A 310 -11.10 -19.89 27.69
C VAL A 310 -12.50 -19.28 27.64
N ALA A 311 -13.49 -20.06 27.23
CA ALA A 311 -14.87 -19.58 27.13
C ALA A 311 -15.39 -19.08 28.49
N ASN A 312 -15.16 -19.84 29.55
CA ASN A 312 -15.57 -19.46 30.90
C ASN A 312 -14.82 -18.22 31.40
N PHE A 313 -13.50 -18.14 31.19
CA PHE A 313 -12.70 -17.02 31.67
C PHE A 313 -13.11 -15.69 31.03
N VAL A 314 -13.30 -15.67 29.70
CA VAL A 314 -13.74 -14.46 28.97
C VAL A 314 -15.09 -13.98 29.48
N ILE A 315 -16.03 -14.89 29.72
CA ILE A 315 -17.36 -14.51 30.22
C ILE A 315 -17.29 -13.98 31.65
N LEU A 316 -16.50 -14.61 32.52
CA LEU A 316 -16.33 -14.13 33.90
C LEU A 316 -15.69 -12.73 33.93
N TYR A 317 -14.71 -12.48 33.07
CA TYR A 317 -14.15 -11.15 32.89
C TYR A 317 -15.23 -10.14 32.45
N ARG A 318 -16.00 -10.49 31.42
CA ARG A 318 -17.10 -9.66 30.89
C ARG A 318 -18.19 -9.38 31.94
N GLN A 319 -18.44 -10.32 32.84
CA GLN A 319 -19.39 -10.17 33.96
C GLN A 319 -18.88 -9.25 35.08
N GLY A 320 -17.65 -8.72 34.97
CA GLY A 320 -17.11 -7.71 35.87
C GLY A 320 -16.50 -8.27 37.15
N LEU A 321 -16.06 -9.54 37.17
CA LEU A 321 -15.30 -10.05 38.29
C LEU A 321 -14.00 -9.23 38.45
N PRO A 322 -13.66 -8.76 39.66
CA PRO A 322 -12.48 -7.94 39.87
C PRO A 322 -11.20 -8.77 39.64
N ALA A 323 -10.15 -8.08 39.17
CA ALA A 323 -8.83 -8.68 39.08
C ALA A 323 -8.31 -9.03 40.48
N ALA A 324 -7.80 -10.24 40.61
CA ALA A 324 -7.29 -10.77 41.87
C ALA A 324 -6.03 -10.03 42.32
N GLY A 325 -6.01 -9.66 43.60
CA GLY A 325 -4.80 -9.15 44.26
C GLY A 325 -3.83 -10.27 44.64
N SER A 326 -2.85 -9.93 45.48
CA SER A 326 -2.02 -10.95 46.12
C SER A 326 -2.86 -11.72 47.15
N SER A 327 -3.21 -12.95 46.83
CA SER A 327 -3.94 -13.86 47.71
C SER A 327 -3.13 -15.14 47.95
N ASP A 328 -3.20 -15.69 49.16
CA ASP A 328 -2.64 -17.01 49.50
C ASP A 328 -3.55 -18.17 49.02
N ALA A 329 -4.74 -17.87 48.49
CA ALA A 329 -5.67 -18.84 47.96
C ALA A 329 -5.11 -19.52 46.70
N ILE A 330 -5.30 -20.84 46.59
CA ILE A 330 -4.83 -21.64 45.46
C ILE A 330 -5.69 -21.32 44.23
N PRO A 331 -5.10 -20.81 43.13
CA PRO A 331 -5.85 -20.53 41.92
C PRO A 331 -6.44 -21.80 41.30
N ILE A 332 -7.68 -21.71 40.82
CA ILE A 332 -8.35 -22.77 40.06
C ILE A 332 -8.51 -22.36 38.58
N PRO A 333 -8.55 -23.32 37.64
CA PRO A 333 -8.92 -23.03 36.25
C PRO A 333 -10.37 -22.55 36.15
N ALA A 334 -10.66 -21.66 35.20
CA ALA A 334 -12.02 -21.17 34.92
C ALA A 334 -13.00 -22.28 34.49
N ALA A 335 -12.50 -23.38 33.92
CA ALA A 335 -13.28 -24.57 33.62
C ALA A 335 -13.86 -25.25 34.88
N ALA A 336 -13.23 -25.07 36.04
CA ALA A 336 -13.71 -25.61 37.32
C ALA A 336 -14.73 -24.68 38.01
N TYR A 337 -14.89 -23.46 37.51
CA TYR A 337 -15.84 -22.49 38.03
C TYR A 337 -17.19 -22.58 37.31
N GLN A 338 -18.29 -22.57 38.06
CA GLN A 338 -19.64 -22.63 37.48
C GLN A 338 -20.06 -21.23 37.03
N VAL A 339 -20.04 -21.00 35.71
CA VAL A 339 -20.45 -19.73 35.09
C VAL A 339 -21.98 -19.66 34.99
N ASP A 340 -22.56 -18.57 35.50
CA ASP A 340 -23.98 -18.25 35.31
C ASP A 340 -24.16 -17.32 34.11
N LEU A 341 -24.59 -17.86 32.97
CA LEU A 341 -24.80 -17.11 31.73
C LEU A 341 -25.99 -16.14 31.79
N THR A 342 -26.77 -16.13 32.88
CA THR A 342 -27.88 -15.18 33.06
C THR A 342 -27.41 -13.82 33.60
N VAL A 343 -26.19 -13.75 34.14
CA VAL A 343 -25.56 -12.49 34.56
C VAL A 343 -25.09 -11.74 33.33
N ALA A 344 -25.55 -10.49 33.19
CA ALA A 344 -25.20 -9.62 32.06
C ALA A 344 -23.72 -9.20 32.10
N ALA A 345 -23.18 -8.84 30.93
CA ALA A 345 -21.86 -8.22 30.85
C ALA A 345 -21.88 -6.81 31.48
N ASP A 346 -20.83 -6.50 32.24
CA ASP A 346 -20.61 -5.22 32.92
C ASP A 346 -19.31 -4.53 32.47
N GLN A 347 -18.35 -5.29 31.92
CA GLN A 347 -17.05 -4.77 31.46
C GLN A 347 -16.77 -5.14 30.01
N GLU A 348 -16.16 -4.23 29.26
CA GLU A 348 -15.69 -4.46 27.89
C GLU A 348 -14.19 -4.75 27.88
N ILE A 349 -13.80 -5.66 26.99
CA ILE A 349 -12.39 -6.01 26.77
C ILE A 349 -11.85 -5.01 25.74
N THR A 350 -10.87 -4.20 26.13
CA THR A 350 -10.30 -3.18 25.23
C THR A 350 -9.24 -3.77 24.31
N GLN A 351 -8.40 -4.66 24.87
CA GLN A 351 -7.32 -5.35 24.16
C GLN A 351 -7.26 -6.81 24.59
N ILE A 352 -7.07 -7.73 23.63
CA ILE A 352 -6.94 -9.17 23.92
C ILE A 352 -5.76 -9.46 24.88
N LEU A 353 -4.69 -8.66 24.80
CA LEU A 353 -3.49 -8.82 25.62
C LEU A 353 -3.71 -8.50 27.10
N GLU A 354 -4.81 -7.83 27.48
CA GLU A 354 -5.10 -7.51 28.88
C GLU A 354 -5.54 -8.73 29.69
N LEU A 355 -6.01 -9.78 29.02
CA LEU A 355 -6.43 -11.05 29.64
C LEU A 355 -5.27 -11.97 29.99
N ILE A 356 -4.05 -11.61 29.59
CA ILE A 356 -2.86 -12.44 29.73
C ILE A 356 -2.25 -12.23 31.12
N GLY A 357 -2.05 -13.34 31.84
CA GLY A 357 -1.39 -13.34 33.14
C GLY A 357 -2.20 -12.76 34.31
N ILE A 358 -3.45 -12.36 34.08
CA ILE A 358 -4.35 -11.90 35.14
C ILE A 358 -5.06 -13.08 35.82
N SER A 359 -5.56 -12.85 37.03
CA SER A 359 -6.46 -13.78 37.73
C SER A 359 -7.70 -12.99 38.16
N LEU A 360 -8.84 -13.64 38.32
CA LEU A 360 -10.10 -13.03 38.75
C LEU A 360 -10.49 -13.51 40.15
N GLU A 361 -11.12 -12.63 40.92
CA GLU A 361 -11.67 -12.94 42.24
C GLU A 361 -13.17 -13.23 42.12
N GLY A 362 -13.53 -14.50 42.30
CA GLY A 362 -14.91 -14.96 42.40
C GLY A 362 -15.44 -14.92 43.84
N PRO A 363 -16.78 -14.89 44.01
CA PRO A 363 -17.39 -15.00 45.33
C PRO A 363 -16.93 -16.27 46.07
N PRO A 364 -16.74 -16.20 47.40
CA PRO A 364 -16.34 -17.35 48.20
C PRO A 364 -17.40 -18.46 48.14
N ALA A 365 -16.98 -19.72 48.27
CA ALA A 365 -17.88 -20.87 48.20
C ALA A 365 -18.87 -20.91 49.39
N GLU A 366 -18.42 -20.48 50.57
CA GLU A 366 -19.24 -20.33 51.78
C GLU A 366 -19.00 -18.98 52.47
N ASP A 367 -20.00 -18.51 53.23
CA ASP A 367 -19.92 -17.25 53.99
C ASP A 367 -18.76 -17.30 55.01
N GLY A 368 -17.75 -16.46 54.80
CA GLY A 368 -16.58 -16.34 55.68
C GLY A 368 -15.32 -17.06 55.21
N GLU A 369 -15.34 -17.68 54.03
CA GLU A 369 -14.15 -18.21 53.35
C GLU A 369 -13.44 -17.14 52.50
N ASP A 370 -12.19 -17.42 52.13
CA ASP A 370 -11.41 -16.60 51.20
C ASP A 370 -12.04 -16.63 49.80
N PRO A 371 -11.89 -15.55 49.01
CA PRO A 371 -12.40 -15.50 47.64
C PRO A 371 -11.75 -16.57 46.76
N ILE A 372 -12.52 -17.09 45.81
CA ILE A 372 -12.04 -18.09 44.85
C ILE A 372 -11.20 -17.36 43.81
N ILE A 373 -9.93 -17.73 43.69
CA ILE A 373 -9.03 -17.17 42.67
C ILE A 373 -9.14 -18.01 41.39
N ILE A 374 -9.54 -17.37 40.31
CA ILE A 374 -9.73 -17.98 38.99
C ILE A 374 -8.56 -17.56 38.11
N GLN A 375 -7.73 -18.52 37.69
CA GLN A 375 -6.54 -18.24 36.91
C GLN A 375 -6.89 -18.04 35.42
N SER A 376 -6.23 -17.08 34.76
CA SER A 376 -6.30 -16.95 33.30
C SER A 376 -5.76 -18.21 32.58
N PRO A 377 -6.43 -18.66 31.51
CA PRO A 377 -5.95 -19.73 30.64
C PRO A 377 -4.69 -19.34 29.84
N TRP A 378 -4.30 -18.06 29.90
CA TRP A 378 -3.14 -17.49 29.21
C TRP A 378 -2.08 -17.02 30.21
N PRO A 379 -1.30 -17.94 30.80
CA PRO A 379 -0.18 -17.56 31.65
C PRO A 379 0.90 -16.83 30.83
N VAL A 380 1.64 -15.91 31.47
CA VAL A 380 2.79 -15.26 30.83
C VAL A 380 3.85 -16.30 30.44
N ALA A 381 4.04 -17.33 31.27
CA ALA A 381 4.86 -18.47 30.94
C ALA A 381 4.22 -19.26 29.79
N GLY A 382 4.95 -19.47 28.69
CA GLY A 382 4.43 -20.16 27.51
C GLY A 382 3.66 -19.27 26.53
N PHE A 383 3.77 -17.94 26.63
CA PHE A 383 3.14 -16.97 25.71
C PHE A 383 3.18 -17.38 24.23
N GLY A 384 4.35 -17.77 23.73
CA GLY A 384 4.55 -18.16 22.33
C GLY A 384 3.79 -19.41 21.88
N THR A 385 3.24 -20.24 22.78
CA THR A 385 2.53 -21.47 22.40
C THR A 385 1.06 -21.26 22.10
N TYR A 386 0.45 -20.17 22.60
CA TYR A 386 -0.98 -19.91 22.44
C TYR A 386 -1.28 -18.59 21.73
N ILE A 387 -0.36 -17.62 21.75
CA ILE A 387 -0.68 -16.25 21.30
C ILE A 387 -1.06 -16.19 19.82
N ASP A 388 -0.41 -16.98 18.96
CA ASP A 388 -0.71 -16.96 17.52
C ASP A 388 -2.13 -17.49 17.27
N HIS A 389 -2.51 -18.57 17.95
CA HIS A 389 -3.87 -19.11 17.88
C HIS A 389 -4.91 -18.15 18.47
N LEU A 390 -4.56 -17.43 19.53
CA LEU A 390 -5.42 -16.42 20.15
C LEU A 390 -5.63 -15.22 19.21
N MET A 391 -4.56 -14.62 18.69
CA MET A 391 -4.62 -13.43 17.82
C MET A 391 -5.21 -13.72 16.44
N ASP A 392 -5.10 -14.96 15.94
CA ASP A 392 -5.70 -15.36 14.67
C ASP A 392 -7.23 -15.48 14.77
N ASN A 393 -7.75 -15.89 15.93
CA ASN A 393 -9.17 -16.23 16.09
C ASN A 393 -9.97 -15.26 16.98
N ALA A 394 -9.33 -14.35 17.71
CA ALA A 394 -9.98 -13.40 18.62
C ALA A 394 -9.92 -11.95 18.13
N SER A 395 -10.97 -11.19 18.44
CA SER A 395 -11.08 -9.75 18.22
C SER A 395 -11.86 -9.10 19.37
N THR A 396 -11.65 -7.81 19.62
CA THR A 396 -12.42 -7.01 20.59
C THR A 396 -13.59 -6.26 19.95
N ASN A 397 -13.68 -6.27 18.61
CA ASN A 397 -14.78 -5.67 17.87
C ASN A 397 -15.32 -6.62 16.79
N ALA A 398 -16.56 -6.39 16.37
CA ALA A 398 -17.21 -7.11 15.28
C ALA A 398 -17.06 -6.40 13.91
N ASN A 399 -16.28 -5.32 13.84
CA ASN A 399 -16.06 -4.62 12.58
C ASN A 399 -15.31 -5.57 11.63
N PRO A 400 -15.74 -5.71 10.36
CA PRO A 400 -15.10 -6.63 9.42
C PRO A 400 -13.68 -6.19 9.04
N THR A 401 -13.33 -4.95 9.36
CA THR A 401 -12.05 -4.34 8.98
C THR A 401 -11.51 -3.48 10.11
N ILE A 402 -10.19 -3.42 10.21
CA ILE A 402 -9.46 -2.58 11.16
C ILE A 402 -8.78 -1.45 10.37
N PRO A 403 -8.92 -0.17 10.79
CA PRO A 403 -8.22 0.95 10.16
C PRO A 403 -6.71 0.71 10.13
N GLY A 404 -6.05 1.07 9.03
CA GLY A 404 -4.69 0.60 8.77
C GLY A 404 -3.65 1.15 9.73
N ARG A 405 -3.15 0.23 10.56
CA ARG A 405 -1.96 0.38 11.40
C ARG A 405 -0.70 0.14 10.59
N LEU A 406 0.45 0.50 11.15
CA LEU A 406 1.74 0.34 10.48
C LEU A 406 2.21 -1.12 10.52
N ASN A 407 2.39 -1.72 9.35
CA ASN A 407 2.89 -3.09 9.20
C ASN A 407 4.40 -3.15 9.45
N ILE A 408 4.80 -3.69 10.59
CA ILE A 408 6.20 -3.76 11.04
C ILE A 408 7.08 -4.69 10.19
N ASN A 409 6.47 -5.65 9.48
CA ASN A 409 7.20 -6.59 8.64
C ASN A 409 7.68 -5.95 7.33
N ALA A 410 6.94 -4.95 6.83
CA ALA A 410 7.20 -4.31 5.54
C ALA A 410 7.59 -2.82 5.64
N ALA A 411 7.30 -2.14 6.74
CA ALA A 411 7.59 -0.71 6.91
C ALA A 411 9.11 -0.42 6.86
N PRO A 412 9.54 0.69 6.25
CA PRO A 412 10.93 1.13 6.35
C PRO A 412 11.26 1.55 7.80
N ARG A 413 12.54 1.46 8.16
CA ARG A 413 13.08 1.85 9.47
C ARG A 413 12.62 3.25 9.90
N THR A 414 12.66 4.18 8.97
CA THR A 414 12.17 5.56 9.09
C THR A 414 10.80 5.65 9.76
N LEU A 415 9.84 4.83 9.34
CA LEU A 415 8.49 4.87 9.90
C LEU A 415 8.41 4.20 11.27
N LEU A 416 9.28 3.22 11.55
CA LEU A 416 9.36 2.58 12.85
C LEU A 416 9.92 3.53 13.92
N GLU A 417 10.84 4.42 13.54
CA GLU A 417 11.40 5.45 14.43
C GLU A 417 10.34 6.46 14.90
N GLY A 418 9.23 6.61 14.16
CA GLY A 418 8.11 7.48 14.53
C GLY A 418 7.12 6.86 15.51
N VAL A 419 7.17 5.54 15.72
CA VAL A 419 6.19 4.84 16.55
C VAL A 419 6.45 5.14 18.03
N PRO A 420 5.49 5.74 18.76
CA PRO A 420 5.67 6.02 20.18
C PRO A 420 5.97 4.75 20.98
N GLY A 421 7.05 4.77 21.77
CA GLY A 421 7.45 3.64 22.63
C GLY A 421 8.41 2.63 22.01
N LEU A 422 8.73 2.71 20.71
CA LEU A 422 9.81 1.92 20.12
C LEU A 422 11.16 2.64 20.29
N ASN A 423 12.14 1.93 20.84
CA ASN A 423 13.51 2.41 20.94
C ASN A 423 14.38 1.88 19.78
N SER A 424 15.56 2.48 19.55
CA SER A 424 16.43 2.12 18.43
C SER A 424 16.92 0.66 18.48
N GLU A 425 17.15 0.09 19.66
CA GLU A 425 17.56 -1.31 19.83
C GLU A 425 16.44 -2.27 19.41
N ALA A 426 15.20 -1.99 19.79
CA ALA A 426 14.03 -2.74 19.37
C ALA A 426 13.87 -2.66 17.84
N ILE A 427 14.04 -1.48 17.25
CA ILE A 427 13.95 -1.29 15.79
C ILE A 427 15.04 -2.08 15.06
N ASP A 428 16.29 -2.06 15.55
CA ASP A 428 17.39 -2.86 14.98
C ASP A 428 17.03 -4.35 14.94
N ARG A 429 16.49 -4.86 16.06
CA ARG A 429 16.06 -6.26 16.16
C ARG A 429 14.87 -6.57 15.27
N ILE A 430 13.88 -5.67 15.17
CA ILE A 430 12.74 -5.83 14.27
C ILE A 430 13.22 -5.99 12.83
N VAL A 431 14.08 -5.07 12.38
CA VAL A 431 14.62 -5.08 11.02
C VAL A 431 15.45 -6.34 10.74
N GLN A 432 16.17 -6.85 11.75
CA GLN A 432 17.00 -8.04 11.63
C GLN A 432 16.19 -9.35 11.61
N GLU A 433 15.12 -9.43 12.39
CA GLU A 433 14.40 -10.68 12.66
C GLU A 433 13.13 -10.85 11.80
N ARG A 434 12.59 -9.80 11.19
CA ARG A 434 11.37 -9.85 10.36
C ARG A 434 11.57 -10.53 9.01
N PHE A 435 10.48 -11.04 8.44
CA PHE A 435 10.41 -11.49 7.05
C PHE A 435 9.65 -10.48 6.19
N THR A 436 10.35 -9.76 5.31
CA THR A 436 9.70 -8.80 4.39
C THR A 436 8.85 -9.50 3.34
N ASP A 437 9.30 -10.68 2.89
CA ASP A 437 8.54 -11.56 2.00
C ASP A 437 7.79 -12.60 2.86
N PRO A 438 6.45 -12.54 2.93
CA PRO A 438 5.66 -13.48 3.73
C PRO A 438 5.86 -14.94 3.35
N THR A 439 6.28 -15.24 2.11
CA THR A 439 6.53 -16.63 1.66
C THR A 439 7.74 -17.27 2.34
N GLN A 440 8.63 -16.45 2.93
CA GLN A 440 9.78 -16.94 3.69
C GLN A 440 9.41 -17.35 5.13
N ASP A 441 8.29 -16.83 5.64
CA ASP A 441 7.77 -17.17 6.96
C ASP A 441 6.87 -18.42 6.90
N THR A 442 7.49 -19.58 6.71
CA THR A 442 6.78 -20.86 6.54
C THR A 442 5.96 -21.28 7.76
N SER A 443 6.18 -20.65 8.92
CA SER A 443 5.48 -20.93 10.18
C SER A 443 4.44 -19.86 10.55
N ASN A 444 4.23 -18.83 9.72
CA ASN A 444 3.41 -17.66 10.04
C ASN A 444 3.82 -17.00 11.38
N TYR A 445 5.10 -17.04 11.71
CA TYR A 445 5.65 -16.59 12.98
C TYR A 445 5.46 -15.08 13.20
N THR A 446 5.58 -14.30 12.13
CA THR A 446 5.55 -12.83 12.14
C THR A 446 4.20 -12.25 11.74
N ARG A 447 3.18 -13.10 11.50
CA ARG A 447 1.86 -12.69 11.03
C ARG A 447 1.16 -11.67 11.94
N HIS A 448 1.33 -11.82 13.25
CA HIS A 448 0.77 -10.93 14.26
C HIS A 448 1.86 -10.12 14.94
N GLU A 449 1.57 -8.85 15.26
CA GLU A 449 2.50 -7.91 15.90
C GLU A 449 3.07 -8.43 17.24
N THR A 450 2.39 -9.39 17.87
CA THR A 450 2.80 -10.05 19.11
C THR A 450 4.10 -10.86 18.99
N TRP A 451 4.63 -11.06 17.78
CA TRP A 451 5.95 -11.69 17.60
C TRP A 451 7.08 -10.92 18.27
N LEU A 452 6.92 -9.60 18.47
CA LEU A 452 7.85 -8.78 19.25
C LEU A 452 8.00 -9.26 20.70
N VAL A 453 6.90 -9.69 21.32
CA VAL A 453 6.92 -10.25 22.68
C VAL A 453 7.50 -11.66 22.67
N LYS A 454 7.17 -12.48 21.65
CA LYS A 454 7.73 -13.84 21.51
C LYS A 454 9.25 -13.83 21.44
N ASN A 455 9.83 -12.85 20.74
CA ASN A 455 11.27 -12.68 20.61
C ASN A 455 11.91 -11.86 21.74
N LEU A 456 11.15 -11.47 22.76
CA LEU A 456 11.64 -10.62 23.86
C LEU A 456 12.25 -9.30 23.35
N ILE A 457 11.69 -8.73 22.28
CA ILE A 457 12.03 -7.39 21.79
C ILE A 457 11.38 -6.34 22.67
N VAL A 458 10.12 -6.59 23.06
CA VAL A 458 9.33 -5.74 23.96
C VAL A 458 8.67 -6.59 25.04
N SER A 459 8.39 -5.99 26.19
CA SER A 459 7.57 -6.58 27.24
C SER A 459 6.08 -6.59 26.86
N LEU A 460 5.28 -7.38 27.59
CA LEU A 460 3.82 -7.42 27.40
C LEU A 460 3.17 -6.05 27.61
N GLU A 461 3.65 -5.28 28.59
CA GLU A 461 3.11 -3.94 28.88
C GLU A 461 3.47 -2.93 27.79
N GLU A 462 4.70 -2.96 27.26
CA GLU A 462 5.08 -2.15 26.10
C GLU A 462 4.27 -2.54 24.86
N MET A 463 4.02 -3.84 24.64
CA MET A 463 3.21 -4.31 23.52
C MET A 463 1.76 -3.79 23.56
N LYS A 464 1.14 -3.71 24.75
CA LYS A 464 -0.21 -3.12 24.92
C LYS A 464 -0.26 -1.65 24.47
N LEU A 465 0.80 -0.90 24.72
CA LEU A 465 0.92 0.50 24.28
C LEU A 465 1.18 0.61 22.77
N LEU A 466 1.90 -0.35 22.19
CA LEU A 466 2.25 -0.36 20.78
C LEU A 466 1.11 -0.85 19.87
N GLN A 467 0.28 -1.79 20.34
CA GLN A 467 -0.76 -2.47 19.55
C GLN A 467 -1.69 -1.54 18.73
N PRO A 468 -2.09 -0.35 19.21
CA PRO A 468 -2.90 0.58 18.41
C PRO A 468 -2.18 1.12 17.17
N PHE A 469 -0.85 1.19 17.17
CA PHE A 469 -0.06 1.80 16.10
C PHE A 469 0.46 0.78 15.09
N ILE A 470 0.67 -0.47 15.50
CA ILE A 470 1.37 -1.48 14.70
C ILE A 470 0.54 -2.72 14.40
N THR A 471 0.87 -3.37 13.28
CA THR A 471 0.30 -4.65 12.85
C THR A 471 1.38 -5.52 12.20
N GLY A 472 1.13 -6.83 12.09
CA GLY A 472 1.96 -7.75 11.29
C GLY A 472 1.52 -7.89 9.83
N ASN A 473 0.36 -7.37 9.42
CA ASN A 473 -0.16 -7.57 8.06
C ASN A 473 -0.97 -6.38 7.53
N GLY A 474 -1.47 -6.48 6.30
CA GLY A 474 -2.38 -5.51 5.69
C GLY A 474 -3.00 -6.05 4.40
N ASP A 475 -4.22 -5.62 4.12
CA ASP A 475 -5.10 -6.17 3.08
C ASP A 475 -5.41 -5.16 1.96
N VAL A 476 -4.62 -4.10 1.88
CA VAL A 476 -4.71 -3.13 0.79
C VAL A 476 -3.36 -3.06 0.11
N TYR A 477 -3.37 -3.19 -1.21
CA TYR A 477 -2.16 -3.39 -2.00
C TYR A 477 -2.06 -2.38 -3.14
N ARG A 478 -0.84 -1.93 -3.40
CA ARG A 478 -0.47 -1.09 -4.54
C ARG A 478 0.37 -1.85 -5.53
N ALA A 479 0.22 -1.53 -6.81
CA ALA A 479 1.21 -1.89 -7.82
C ALA A 479 1.18 -0.93 -9.00
N GLN A 480 2.27 -0.95 -9.79
CA GLN A 480 2.26 -0.40 -11.14
C GLN A 480 2.07 -1.53 -12.15
N ILE A 481 1.15 -1.31 -13.09
CA ILE A 481 0.90 -2.23 -14.20
C ILE A 481 1.29 -1.56 -15.50
N ILE A 482 2.10 -2.25 -16.29
CA ILE A 482 2.53 -1.82 -17.61
C ILE A 482 1.98 -2.81 -18.63
N GLY A 483 1.11 -2.34 -19.52
CA GLY A 483 0.67 -3.07 -20.70
C GLY A 483 1.52 -2.64 -21.90
N TYR A 484 2.13 -3.58 -22.62
CA TYR A 484 3.08 -3.26 -23.68
C TYR A 484 3.11 -4.32 -24.78
N TYR A 485 3.57 -3.91 -25.96
CA TYR A 485 4.01 -4.86 -26.99
C TYR A 485 5.50 -5.13 -26.85
N GLU A 486 5.92 -6.39 -27.03
CA GLU A 486 7.34 -6.75 -26.93
C GLU A 486 8.20 -6.02 -27.99
N GLY A 487 7.62 -5.66 -29.13
CA GLY A 487 8.28 -4.85 -30.15
C GLY A 487 8.42 -3.36 -29.81
N GLY A 488 7.94 -2.92 -28.64
CA GLY A 488 8.02 -1.53 -28.18
C GLY A 488 7.13 -0.54 -28.95
N LYS A 489 6.20 -1.03 -29.79
CA LYS A 489 5.35 -0.20 -30.66
C LYS A 489 4.37 0.69 -29.89
N ALA A 490 3.89 0.23 -28.73
CA ALA A 490 3.03 0.97 -27.82
C ALA A 490 3.17 0.44 -26.39
N SER A 491 2.86 1.29 -25.42
CA SER A 491 2.73 0.93 -24.00
C SER A 491 1.72 1.84 -23.31
N SER A 492 1.10 1.33 -22.25
CA SER A 492 0.33 2.09 -21.27
C SER A 492 0.78 1.71 -19.87
N ARG A 493 0.73 2.65 -18.92
CA ARG A 493 1.14 2.44 -17.53
C ARG A 493 0.09 3.00 -16.58
N ALA A 494 -0.28 2.24 -15.56
CA ALA A 494 -1.14 2.71 -14.50
C ALA A 494 -0.60 2.33 -13.12
N GLU A 495 -0.86 3.19 -12.13
CA GLU A 495 -0.75 2.88 -10.71
C GLU A 495 -2.16 2.57 -10.19
N VAL A 496 -2.28 1.49 -9.42
CA VAL A 496 -3.54 1.12 -8.78
C VAL A 496 -3.35 0.79 -7.31
N VAL A 497 -4.38 1.09 -6.53
CA VAL A 497 -4.52 0.63 -5.15
C VAL A 497 -5.79 -0.21 -5.06
N ILE A 498 -5.65 -1.44 -4.61
CA ILE A 498 -6.70 -2.44 -4.55
C ILE A 498 -6.90 -2.85 -3.09
N ASP A 499 -8.12 -2.69 -2.62
CA ASP A 499 -8.59 -3.07 -1.31
C ASP A 499 -9.20 -4.47 -1.36
N SER A 500 -8.55 -5.44 -0.71
CA SER A 500 -9.02 -6.83 -0.59
C SER A 500 -9.74 -7.11 0.71
N THR A 501 -10.20 -6.07 1.43
CA THR A 501 -10.97 -6.25 2.67
C THR A 501 -12.43 -6.67 2.45
N THR A 502 -12.82 -6.82 1.18
CA THR A 502 -14.17 -7.23 0.80
C THR A 502 -14.09 -8.42 -0.14
N VAL A 503 -15.15 -9.24 -0.13
CA VAL A 503 -15.25 -10.47 -0.93
C VAL A 503 -14.86 -10.27 -2.40
N THR A 504 -15.13 -9.10 -2.97
CA THR A 504 -14.66 -8.72 -4.30
C THR A 504 -13.70 -7.55 -4.16
N PRO A 505 -12.39 -7.74 -4.40
CA PRO A 505 -11.41 -6.67 -4.27
C PRO A 505 -11.79 -5.43 -5.08
N ARG A 506 -11.72 -4.27 -4.42
CA ARG A 506 -12.19 -2.97 -4.92
C ARG A 506 -11.00 -2.12 -5.32
N ILE A 507 -11.11 -1.45 -6.47
CA ILE A 507 -10.12 -0.46 -6.88
C ILE A 507 -10.41 0.83 -6.12
N ARG A 508 -9.49 1.23 -5.22
CA ARG A 508 -9.57 2.48 -4.47
C ARG A 508 -8.94 3.65 -5.22
N LEU A 509 -7.83 3.37 -5.91
CA LEU A 509 -7.14 4.34 -6.76
C LEU A 509 -6.87 3.72 -8.12
N TRP A 510 -7.13 4.47 -9.18
CA TRP A 510 -6.65 4.19 -10.53
C TRP A 510 -6.06 5.47 -11.11
N ARG A 511 -4.78 5.42 -11.48
CA ARG A 511 -4.04 6.58 -11.96
C ARG A 511 -3.30 6.23 -13.25
N ASP A 512 -3.61 6.98 -14.30
CA ASP A 512 -2.90 6.85 -15.57
C ASP A 512 -1.53 7.55 -15.50
N LEU A 513 -0.47 6.76 -15.68
CA LEU A 513 0.93 7.22 -15.70
C LEU A 513 1.52 7.13 -17.12
N SER A 514 0.72 6.85 -18.14
CA SER A 514 1.18 6.67 -19.53
C SER A 514 1.79 7.96 -20.11
N HIS A 515 1.35 9.13 -19.63
CA HIS A 515 1.88 10.44 -20.05
C HIS A 515 3.34 10.68 -19.60
N LEU A 516 3.80 9.95 -18.57
CA LEU A 516 5.18 9.96 -18.10
C LEU A 516 6.04 8.90 -18.84
N GLY A 517 5.47 8.22 -19.84
CA GLY A 517 6.12 7.16 -20.60
C GLY A 517 6.01 5.79 -19.93
N ARG A 518 6.77 4.83 -20.47
CA ARG A 518 6.74 3.42 -20.03
C ARG A 518 7.36 3.20 -18.65
N GLY A 519 8.22 4.11 -18.18
CA GLY A 519 8.95 4.01 -16.91
C GLY A 519 10.09 2.99 -16.90
N TYR A 520 9.92 1.84 -17.55
CA TYR A 520 10.87 0.72 -17.49
C TYR A 520 11.36 0.28 -18.88
N PRO A 521 12.60 -0.24 -18.99
CA PRO A 521 13.08 -0.88 -20.21
C PRO A 521 12.34 -2.20 -20.46
N LEU A 522 12.26 -2.65 -21.72
CA LEU A 522 11.52 -3.87 -22.08
C LEU A 522 12.16 -5.12 -21.49
N GLU A 523 13.48 -5.11 -21.30
CA GLU A 523 14.24 -6.20 -20.67
C GLU A 523 13.80 -6.47 -19.24
N VAL A 524 13.40 -5.41 -18.53
CA VAL A 524 12.83 -5.49 -17.19
C VAL A 524 11.41 -6.03 -17.25
N LEU A 525 10.58 -5.52 -18.16
CA LEU A 525 9.19 -5.98 -18.27
C LEU A 525 9.12 -7.47 -18.66
N GLY A 526 10.12 -7.95 -19.40
CA GLY A 526 10.29 -9.32 -19.83
C GLY A 526 9.75 -9.58 -21.24
N TYR A 527 10.11 -10.74 -21.79
CA TYR A 527 9.71 -11.21 -23.11
C TYR A 527 9.35 -12.70 -23.01
N GLN A 528 8.29 -13.15 -23.68
CA GLN A 528 7.99 -14.58 -23.79
C GLN A 528 8.85 -15.26 -24.86
N TYR A 529 9.15 -14.56 -25.95
CA TYR A 529 9.92 -15.12 -27.07
C TYR A 529 11.44 -14.97 -26.86
N ARG A 530 12.03 -15.83 -26.01
CA ARG A 530 13.44 -16.19 -26.18
C ARG A 530 13.53 -17.19 -27.33
N THR A 531 13.75 -16.70 -28.56
CA THR A 531 14.30 -17.57 -29.61
C THR A 531 15.52 -18.27 -29.04
N GLY A 532 15.56 -19.60 -29.09
CA GLY A 532 16.67 -20.39 -28.59
C GLY A 532 17.98 -19.94 -29.24
N ASP A 533 18.73 -19.13 -28.51
CA ASP A 533 20.17 -18.99 -28.67
C ASP A 533 20.76 -18.91 -27.27
N SER A 534 21.20 -20.06 -26.79
CA SER A 534 22.09 -20.17 -25.65
C SER A 534 23.45 -19.60 -26.06
N SER A 535 23.58 -18.28 -26.02
CA SER A 535 24.88 -17.63 -25.91
C SER A 535 24.75 -16.33 -25.13
N MET A 536 25.24 -16.36 -23.89
CA MET A 536 25.63 -15.16 -23.17
C MET A 536 26.61 -14.37 -24.04
N PRO A 537 26.45 -13.05 -24.23
CA PRO A 537 27.56 -12.25 -24.73
C PRO A 537 28.62 -12.28 -23.63
N SER A 538 29.75 -12.92 -23.93
CA SER A 538 30.95 -12.78 -23.13
C SER A 538 31.31 -11.30 -23.06
N THR A 539 31.23 -10.75 -21.86
CA THR A 539 31.92 -9.52 -21.49
C THR A 539 33.41 -9.71 -21.74
N ASN A 540 33.89 -9.29 -22.91
CA ASN A 540 35.29 -8.95 -23.07
C ASN A 540 35.45 -7.50 -22.61
N LEU A 541 35.90 -7.37 -21.37
CA LEU A 541 36.67 -6.21 -20.92
C LEU A 541 37.97 -6.17 -21.74
N GLN A 542 38.13 -5.11 -22.53
CA GLN A 542 39.40 -4.44 -22.74
C GLN A 542 39.21 -2.95 -22.49
#